data_AF-A0A1G7KV32-F1
#
_entry.id   AF-A0A1G7KV32-F1
#
_cell.length_a   1.000
_cell.length_b   1.000
_cell.length_c   1.000
_cell.angle_alpha   90.00
_cell.angle_beta   90.00
_cell.angle_gamma   90.00
#
_symmetry.space_group_name_H-M   'P 1'
#
loop_
_entity.id
_entity.type
_entity.pdbx_description
1 polymer ?
#
loop_
_entity_poly.entity_id
_entity_poly.type
_entity_poly.pdbx_seq_one_letter_code
_entity_poly.pdbx_strand_id
1 'polypeptide(L)'
;MWTLLGKLFSGVGSAAGAVLERVLPDRKSANAAQSRINEAEVAGAPASRLRLWRSFLGWVLSLLFCWEVVGRLIVIPLFFASWGADLPPSALDQIMGLLLGMLGLGF
;
A
#
# COMPACT_ATOMS: atom_id res chain seq x y z
N MET A 1 -0.35 27.21 40.45
CA MET A 1 -1.58 26.59 39.91
C MET A 1 -1.39 25.96 38.51
N TRP A 2 -0.60 26.54 37.61
CA TRP A 2 -0.37 25.99 36.26
C TRP A 2 0.35 24.62 36.20
N THR A 3 1.19 24.31 37.19
CA THR A 3 1.97 23.07 37.25
C THR A 3 1.16 21.84 37.67
N LEU A 4 0.01 22.03 38.34
CA LEU A 4 -0.88 20.94 38.74
C LEU A 4 -1.82 20.51 37.61
N LEU A 5 -2.28 21.48 36.80
CA LEU A 5 -3.02 21.21 35.56
C LEU A 5 -2.16 20.45 34.55
N GLY A 6 -0.89 20.84 34.38
CA GLY A 6 0.05 20.14 33.49
C GLY A 6 0.30 18.67 33.88
N LYS A 7 0.35 18.35 35.18
CA LYS A 7 0.52 16.98 35.67
C LYS A 7 -0.74 16.11 35.52
N LEU A 8 -1.93 16.71 35.63
CA LEU A 8 -3.20 16.03 35.38
C LEU A 8 -3.39 15.72 33.88
N PHE A 9 -3.07 16.68 33.00
CA PHE A 9 -3.14 16.46 31.56
C PHE A 9 -2.09 15.46 31.05
N SER A 10 -0.88 15.45 31.61
CA SER A 10 0.15 14.46 31.22
C SER A 10 -0.19 13.05 31.70
N GLY A 11 -0.79 12.90 32.90
CA GLY A 11 -1.23 11.61 33.44
C GLY A 11 -2.43 11.02 32.71
N VAL A 12 -3.38 11.85 32.28
CA VAL A 12 -4.53 11.42 31.47
C VAL A 12 -4.09 11.06 30.05
N GLY A 13 -3.18 11.81 29.45
CA GLY A 13 -2.64 11.50 28.12
C GLY A 13 -1.85 10.18 28.07
N SER A 14 -1.04 9.88 29.09
CA SER A 14 -0.27 8.63 29.16
C SER A 14 -1.15 7.42 29.49
N ALA A 15 -2.14 7.57 30.36
CA ALA A 15 -3.11 6.51 30.65
C ALA A 15 -4.03 6.23 29.45
N ALA A 16 -4.49 7.27 28.76
CA ALA A 16 -5.27 7.12 27.53
C ALA A 16 -4.45 6.49 26.40
N GLY A 17 -3.17 6.86 26.26
CA GLY A 17 -2.24 6.23 25.32
C GLY A 17 -2.02 4.74 25.61
N ALA A 18 -1.79 4.37 26.87
CA ALA A 18 -1.58 2.99 27.28
C ALA A 18 -2.84 2.12 27.14
N VAL A 19 -4.03 2.68 27.37
CA VAL A 19 -5.31 2.00 27.15
C VAL A 19 -5.60 1.87 25.64
N LEU A 20 -5.30 2.90 24.86
CA LEU A 20 -5.45 2.87 23.40
C LEU A 20 -4.52 1.83 22.77
N GLU A 21 -3.29 1.69 23.26
CA GLU A 21 -2.33 0.67 22.82
C GLU A 21 -2.77 -0.75 23.20
N ARG A 22 -3.47 -0.90 24.34
CA ARG A 22 -4.02 -2.19 24.81
C ARG A 22 -5.34 -2.57 24.13
N VAL A 23 -6.06 -1.59 23.57
CA VAL A 23 -7.35 -1.76 22.87
C VAL A 23 -7.18 -1.77 21.35
N LEU A 24 -6.09 -1.22 20.81
CA LEU A 24 -5.70 -1.44 19.42
C LEU A 24 -5.29 -2.90 19.29
N PRO A 25 -6.12 -3.77 18.67
CA PRO A 25 -5.75 -5.15 18.47
C PRO A 25 -4.45 -5.13 17.69
N ASP A 26 -3.47 -5.91 18.13
CA ASP A 26 -2.16 -6.02 17.52
C ASP A 26 -2.34 -6.48 16.06
N ARG A 27 -2.53 -5.50 15.16
CA ARG A 27 -2.94 -5.74 13.77
C ARG A 27 -1.92 -6.61 13.06
N LYS A 28 -0.66 -6.58 13.52
CA LYS A 28 0.41 -7.43 13.01
C LYS A 28 0.17 -8.90 13.34
N SER A 29 -0.24 -9.24 14.57
CA SER A 29 -0.53 -10.63 14.94
C SER A 29 -1.83 -11.14 14.30
N ALA A 30 -2.84 -10.29 14.15
CA ALA A 30 -4.06 -10.60 13.41
C ALA A 30 -3.78 -10.85 11.91
N ASN A 31 -2.98 -9.99 11.27
CA ASN A 31 -2.56 -10.17 9.88
C ASN A 31 -1.71 -11.44 9.68
N ALA A 32 -0.82 -11.75 10.63
CA ALA A 32 -0.01 -12.96 10.59
C ALA A 32 -0.87 -14.23 10.80
N ALA A 33 -1.89 -14.17 11.65
CA ALA A 33 -2.86 -15.25 11.79
C ALA A 33 -3.68 -15.45 10.51
N GLN A 34 -4.15 -14.36 9.89
CA GLN A 34 -4.89 -14.43 8.63
C GLN A 34 -4.02 -14.93 7.47
N SER A 35 -2.74 -14.54 7.41
CA SER A 35 -1.79 -15.06 6.41
C SER A 35 -1.64 -16.57 6.51
N ARG A 36 -1.48 -17.10 7.73
CA ARG A 36 -1.35 -18.55 7.97
C ARG A 36 -2.60 -19.33 7.60
N ILE A 37 -3.78 -18.78 7.87
CA ILE A 37 -5.05 -19.38 7.46
C ILE A 37 -5.17 -19.37 5.93
N ASN A 38 -4.90 -18.24 5.29
CA ASN A 38 -4.92 -18.13 3.83
C ASN A 38 -3.90 -19.08 3.17
N GLU A 39 -2.69 -19.24 3.73
CA GLU A 39 -1.67 -20.18 3.24
C GLU A 39 -2.15 -21.63 3.33
N ALA A 40 -2.79 -22.00 4.44
CA ALA A 40 -3.35 -23.34 4.64
C ALA A 40 -4.54 -23.63 3.72
N GLU A 41 -5.43 -22.66 3.50
CA GLU A 41 -6.55 -22.77 2.56
C GLU A 41 -6.07 -22.88 1.10
N VAL A 42 -5.00 -22.16 0.76
CA VAL A 42 -4.40 -22.15 -0.59
C VAL A 42 -3.62 -23.45 -0.88
N ALA A 43 -3.11 -24.13 0.14
CA ALA A 43 -2.38 -25.39 0.00
C ALA A 43 -3.28 -26.57 -0.42
N GLY A 44 -4.55 -26.58 -0.02
CA GLY A 44 -5.51 -27.65 -0.34
C GLY A 44 -6.49 -27.36 -1.48
N ALA A 45 -6.63 -26.09 -1.90
CA ALA A 45 -7.60 -25.69 -2.91
C ALA A 45 -7.13 -26.00 -4.34
N PRO A 46 -8.00 -26.48 -5.25
CA PRO A 46 -7.66 -26.70 -6.65
C PRO A 46 -7.13 -25.42 -7.30
N ALA A 47 -6.24 -25.57 -8.28
CA ALA A 47 -5.63 -24.46 -9.01
C ALA A 47 -6.68 -23.69 -9.82
N SER A 48 -7.40 -22.78 -9.16
CA SER A 48 -8.38 -21.90 -9.78
C SER A 48 -7.67 -20.72 -10.42
N ARG A 49 -8.09 -20.35 -11.64
CA ARG A 49 -7.58 -19.14 -12.35
C ARG A 49 -7.79 -17.88 -11.52
N LEU A 50 -8.78 -17.88 -10.62
CA LEU A 50 -9.02 -16.78 -9.70
C LEU A 50 -7.87 -16.56 -8.71
N ARG A 51 -7.05 -17.56 -8.35
CA ARG A 51 -5.86 -17.36 -7.49
C ARG A 51 -4.78 -16.48 -8.12
N LEU A 52 -4.75 -16.38 -9.45
CA LEU A 52 -3.74 -15.63 -10.20
C LEU A 52 -4.06 -14.14 -10.31
N TRP A 53 -5.21 -13.67 -9.80
CA TRP A 53 -5.66 -12.29 -9.95
C TRP A 53 -4.63 -11.27 -9.45
N ARG A 54 -3.98 -11.55 -8.31
CA ARG A 54 -2.96 -10.67 -7.72
C ARG A 54 -1.69 -10.63 -8.57
N SER A 55 -1.25 -11.78 -9.08
CA SER A 55 -0.11 -11.86 -10.00
C SER A 55 -0.41 -11.15 -11.32
N PHE A 56 -1.61 -11.35 -11.87
CA PHE A 56 -2.07 -10.67 -13.08
C PHE A 56 -2.09 -9.15 -12.90
N LEU A 57 -2.65 -8.65 -11.79
CA LEU A 57 -2.64 -7.23 -11.47
C LEU A 57 -1.21 -6.69 -11.37
N GLY A 58 -0.29 -7.45 -10.75
CA GLY A 58 1.13 -7.12 -10.72
C GLY A 58 1.74 -6.94 -12.11
N TRP A 59 1.49 -7.86 -13.03
CA TRP A 59 1.96 -7.75 -14.43
C TRP A 59 1.42 -6.51 -15.14
N VAL A 60 0.12 -6.23 -15.00
CA VAL A 60 -0.51 -5.04 -15.59
C VAL A 60 0.13 -3.76 -15.02
N LEU A 61 0.31 -3.68 -13.71
CA LEU A 61 0.96 -2.54 -13.07
C LEU A 61 2.43 -2.39 -13.48
N SER A 62 3.17 -3.48 -13.69
CA SER A 62 4.54 -3.42 -14.23
C SER A 62 4.59 -2.87 -15.66
N LEU A 63 3.64 -3.24 -16.52
CA LEU A 63 3.54 -2.69 -17.87
C LEU A 63 3.19 -1.20 -17.85
N LEU A 64 2.26 -0.79 -16.99
CA LEU A 64 1.90 0.62 -16.80
C LEU A 64 3.07 1.43 -16.23
N PHE A 65 3.83 0.88 -15.28
CA PHE A 65 5.05 1.52 -14.78
C PHE A 65 6.10 1.68 -15.90
N CYS A 66 6.31 0.65 -16.71
CA CYS A 66 7.19 0.73 -17.87
C CYS A 66 6.74 1.80 -18.86
N TRP A 67 5.43 1.92 -19.10
CA TRP A 67 4.86 3.00 -19.89
C TRP A 67 5.13 4.38 -19.29
N GLU A 68 4.83 4.60 -18.01
CA GLU A 68 5.00 5.90 -17.36
C GLU A 68 6.47 6.33 -17.25
N VAL A 69 7.41 5.40 -17.09
CA VAL A 69 8.83 5.73 -16.97
C VAL A 69 9.54 5.70 -18.32
N VAL A 70 9.52 4.58 -19.03
CA VAL A 70 10.26 4.43 -20.29
C VAL A 70 9.49 5.09 -21.43
N GLY A 71 8.19 4.79 -21.55
CA GLY A 71 7.34 5.33 -22.62
C GLY A 71 7.23 6.86 -22.55
N ARG A 72 6.71 7.38 -21.44
CA ARG A 72 6.37 8.80 -21.29
C ARG A 72 7.60 9.68 -21.09
N LEU A 73 8.61 9.28 -20.30
CA LEU A 73 9.77 10.15 -20.00
C LEU A 73 10.92 10.02 -21.00
N ILE A 74 11.04 8.90 -21.71
CA ILE A 74 12.17 8.65 -22.62
C ILE A 74 11.69 8.59 -24.07
N VAL A 75 10.74 7.70 -24.38
CA VAL A 75 10.33 7.45 -25.78
C VAL A 75 9.58 8.63 -26.38
N ILE A 76 8.60 9.20 -25.67
CA ILE A 76 7.81 10.34 -26.17
C ILE A 76 8.69 11.56 -26.45
N PRO A 77 9.54 12.06 -25.54
CA PRO A 77 10.33 13.26 -25.81
C PRO A 77 11.38 13.07 -26.91
N LEU A 78 11.94 11.86 -27.06
CA LEU A 78 12.97 11.58 -28.05
C LEU A 78 12.43 11.34 -29.47
N PHE A 79 11.27 10.68 -29.59
CA PHE A 79 10.77 10.22 -30.89
C PHE A 79 9.43 10.86 -31.30
N PHE A 80 8.64 11.34 -30.34
CA PHE A 80 7.28 11.85 -30.56
C PHE A 80 7.02 13.13 -29.77
N ALA A 81 7.98 14.07 -29.78
CA ALA A 81 7.97 15.25 -28.93
C ALA A 81 6.68 16.08 -29.03
N SER A 82 6.06 16.15 -30.22
CA SER A 82 4.80 16.86 -30.45
C SER A 82 3.60 16.24 -29.72
N TRP A 83 3.65 14.95 -29.40
CA TRP A 83 2.56 14.26 -28.69
C TRP A 83 2.62 14.50 -27.18
N GLY A 84 3.75 14.99 -26.66
CA GLY A 84 3.92 15.26 -25.24
C GLY A 84 2.90 16.25 -24.67
N ALA A 85 2.43 17.21 -25.48
CA ALA A 85 1.49 18.25 -25.08
C ALA A 85 0.05 17.72 -24.88
N ASP A 86 -0.32 16.65 -25.59
CA ASP A 86 -1.69 16.12 -25.60
C ASP A 86 -1.87 14.93 -24.65
N LEU A 87 -0.79 14.52 -23.96
CA LEU A 87 -0.86 13.38 -23.06
C LEU A 87 -1.64 13.74 -21.79
N PRO A 88 -2.53 12.83 -21.30
CA PRO A 88 -3.18 13.00 -20.02
C PRO A 88 -2.15 13.05 -18.88
N PRO A 89 -2.49 13.60 -17.71
CA PRO A 89 -1.61 13.62 -16.54
C PRO A 89 -1.01 12.24 -16.23
N SER A 90 0.21 12.23 -15.70
CA SER A 90 0.87 10.99 -15.32
C SER A 90 0.11 10.29 -14.19
N ALA A 91 -0.09 8.98 -14.32
CA ALA A 91 -0.69 8.13 -13.29
C ALA A 91 0.37 7.44 -12.39
N LEU A 92 1.64 7.87 -12.48
CA LEU A 92 2.77 7.22 -11.79
C LEU A 92 2.53 7.06 -10.29
N ASP A 93 2.04 8.10 -9.61
CA ASP A 93 1.81 8.06 -8.16
C ASP A 93 0.77 7.00 -7.76
N GLN A 94 -0.28 6.86 -8.56
CA GLN A 94 -1.33 5.86 -8.32
C GLN A 94 -0.81 4.45 -8.56
N ILE A 95 0.00 4.26 -9.61
CA ILE A 95 0.63 2.98 -9.94
C ILE A 95 1.63 2.59 -8.85
N MET A 96 2.46 3.53 -8.37
CA MET A 96 3.40 3.30 -7.28
C MET A 96 2.69 3.03 -5.95
N GLY A 97 1.62 3.78 -5.66
CA GLY A 97 0.71 3.49 -4.57
C GLY A 97 0.21 2.05 -4.60
N LEU A 98 -0.36 1.61 -5.70
CA LEU A 98 -0.86 0.24 -5.83
C LEU A 98 0.26 -0.80 -5.73
N LEU A 99 1.43 -0.56 -6.35
CA LEU A 99 2.55 -1.49 -6.32
C LEU A 99 3.15 -1.65 -4.91
N LEU A 100 3.43 -0.56 -4.20
CA LEU A 100 4.00 -0.68 -2.85
C LEU A 100 2.93 -1.15 -1.84
N GLY A 101 1.66 -0.82 -2.05
CA GLY A 101 0.54 -1.40 -1.30
C GLY A 101 0.42 -2.91 -1.52
N MET A 102 0.67 -3.39 -2.74
CA MET A 102 0.78 -4.82 -3.03
C MET A 102 2.05 -5.46 -2.44
N LEU A 103 3.11 -4.70 -2.22
CA LEU A 103 4.33 -5.11 -1.51
C LEU A 103 4.15 -5.11 0.02
N GLY A 104 3.02 -4.61 0.53
CA GLY A 104 2.75 -4.54 1.97
C GLY A 104 3.35 -3.32 2.66
N LEU A 105 3.88 -2.36 1.90
CA LEU A 105 4.29 -1.07 2.42
C LEU A 105 3.03 -0.18 2.46
N GLY A 106 2.41 -0.14 3.65
CA GLY A 106 1.24 0.72 3.88
C GLY A 106 1.61 2.19 3.78
N PHE A 107 0.77 2.95 3.09
CA PHE A 107 0.75 4.42 3.13
C PHE A 107 -0.44 4.85 3.98
#